data_AF-N1JH29-F1
#
_entry.id   AF-N1JH29-F1
#
_cell.length_a   1.000
_cell.length_b   1.000
_cell.length_c   1.000
_cell.angle_alpha   90.00
_cell.angle_beta   90.00
_cell.angle_gamma   90.00
#
_symmetry.space_group_name_H-M   'P 1'
#
loop_
_entity.id
_entity.type
_entity.pdbx_description
1 polymer ?
#
loop_
_entity_poly.entity_id
_entity_poly.type
_entity_poly.pdbx_seq_one_letter_code
_entity_poly.pdbx_strand_id
1 'polypeptide(L)'
;MGISPQITNLVIILGMMQVSKKIPMEDPNVLNMIRVGYVISNLIIISIYAYVHFRISKKKDLTTLKYIDTPPMGSAEEPKLITTTHHAYDVTQMKALYKAQLMGVGMMAVMHLYFKYTNPLIIQSIIPLKGALEGSEVAIHLFGKPAVGELKRPFKAPPGLLSSLQGGAAQVQDKKSIEAAEKSGRGGAKEE
;
A
#
# COMPACT_ATOMS: atom_id res chain seq x y z
N MET A 1 -1.01 -2.83 -24.69
CA MET A 1 0.14 -2.09 -24.12
C MET A 1 -0.41 -1.22 -22.99
N GLY A 2 -0.37 -1.69 -21.76
CA GLY A 2 -0.85 -0.93 -20.60
C GLY A 2 0.21 0.07 -20.16
N ILE A 3 -0.19 1.30 -19.85
CA ILE A 3 0.69 2.30 -19.22
C ILE A 3 1.14 1.71 -17.88
N SER A 4 2.45 1.72 -17.60
CA SER A 4 2.94 1.15 -16.35
C SER A 4 2.41 1.95 -15.14
N PRO A 5 2.21 1.32 -13.97
CA PRO A 5 1.79 2.01 -12.76
C PRO A 5 2.71 3.19 -12.41
N GLN A 6 4.01 3.08 -12.70
CA GLN A 6 4.97 4.18 -12.50
C GLN A 6 4.68 5.36 -13.44
N ILE A 7 4.40 5.12 -14.72
CA ILE A 7 4.07 6.19 -15.67
C ILE A 7 2.74 6.84 -15.30
N THR A 8 1.74 6.05 -14.89
CA THR A 8 0.45 6.58 -14.45
C THR A 8 0.61 7.49 -13.24
N ASN A 9 1.36 7.05 -12.22
CA ASN A 9 1.63 7.86 -11.03
C ASN A 9 2.43 9.14 -11.37
N LEU A 10 3.42 9.04 -12.27
CA LEU A 10 4.19 10.20 -12.73
C LEU A 10 3.32 11.21 -13.47
N VAL A 11 2.45 10.75 -14.38
CA VAL A 11 1.52 11.62 -15.12
C VAL A 11 0.55 12.32 -14.16
N ILE A 12 0.04 11.60 -13.15
CA ILE A 12 -0.82 12.20 -12.11
C ILE A 12 -0.05 13.27 -11.33
N ILE A 13 1.17 12.98 -10.88
CA ILE A 13 1.99 13.95 -10.14
C ILE A 13 2.28 15.19 -10.99
N LEU A 14 2.72 15.01 -12.23
CA LEU A 14 3.05 16.13 -13.14
C LEU A 14 1.81 16.96 -13.50
N GLY A 15 0.68 16.31 -13.78
CA GLY A 15 -0.58 16.99 -14.01
C GLY A 15 -1.04 17.77 -12.78
N MET A 16 -0.95 17.15 -11.60
CA MET A 16 -1.35 17.77 -10.34
C MET A 16 -0.42 18.93 -9.96
N MET A 17 0.88 18.86 -10.24
CA MET A 17 1.79 19.99 -10.03
C MET A 17 1.39 21.22 -10.85
N GLN A 18 0.90 21.04 -12.08
CA GLN A 18 0.43 22.16 -12.91
C GLN A 18 -0.90 22.73 -12.42
N VAL A 19 -1.80 21.87 -11.95
CA VAL A 19 -3.07 22.31 -11.35
C VAL A 19 -2.81 23.04 -10.03
N SER A 20 -1.93 22.53 -9.17
CA SER A 20 -1.56 23.16 -7.89
C SER A 20 -0.98 24.56 -8.07
N LYS A 21 -0.22 24.82 -9.13
CA LYS A 21 0.29 26.17 -9.46
C LYS A 21 -0.80 27.18 -9.82
N LYS A 22 -1.98 26.71 -10.28
CA LYS A 22 -3.12 27.56 -10.66
C LYS A 22 -4.12 27.76 -9.53
N ILE A 23 -3.97 27.04 -8.41
CA ILE A 23 -4.86 27.14 -7.26
C ILE A 23 -4.32 28.24 -6.32
N PRO A 24 -5.12 29.26 -5.97
CA PRO A 24 -4.70 30.29 -5.04
C PRO A 24 -4.72 29.74 -3.60
N MET A 25 -3.65 29.02 -3.23
CA MET A 25 -3.46 28.40 -1.92
C MET A 25 -3.32 29.39 -0.76
N GLU A 26 -3.14 30.66 -1.09
CA GLU A 26 -3.03 31.79 -0.17
C GLU A 26 -4.41 32.29 0.29
N ASP A 27 -5.47 32.01 -0.49
CA ASP A 27 -6.85 32.31 -0.07
C ASP A 27 -7.25 31.38 1.08
N PRO A 28 -7.59 31.93 2.27
CA PRO A 28 -8.02 31.13 3.42
C PRO A 28 -9.19 30.18 3.14
N ASN A 29 -10.12 30.56 2.25
CA ASN A 29 -11.28 29.73 1.90
C ASN A 29 -10.85 28.51 1.07
N VAL A 30 -10.01 28.74 0.06
CA VAL A 30 -9.48 27.67 -0.81
C VAL A 30 -8.62 26.71 0.00
N LEU A 31 -7.77 27.23 0.88
CA LEU A 31 -6.94 26.42 1.75
C LEU A 31 -7.76 25.57 2.72
N ASN A 32 -8.82 26.13 3.30
CA ASN A 32 -9.74 25.37 4.15
C ASN A 32 -10.48 24.28 3.37
N MET A 33 -10.92 24.55 2.14
CA MET A 33 -11.55 23.54 1.28
C MET A 33 -10.59 22.36 1.00
N ILE A 34 -9.30 22.64 0.77
CA ILE A 34 -8.28 21.60 0.55
C ILE A 34 -8.04 20.78 1.82
N ARG A 35 -7.99 21.43 2.98
CA ARG A 35 -7.88 20.73 4.28
C ARG A 35 -9.07 19.80 4.51
N VAL A 36 -10.28 20.27 4.25
CA VAL A 36 -11.50 19.46 4.34
C VAL A 36 -11.44 18.29 3.36
N GLY A 37 -11.04 18.52 2.12
CA GLY A 37 -10.86 17.45 1.13
C GLY A 37 -9.84 16.39 1.56
N TYR A 38 -8.72 16.81 2.15
CA TYR A 38 -7.74 15.91 2.73
C TYR A 38 -8.33 15.07 3.87
N VAL A 39 -9.05 15.68 4.82
CA VAL A 39 -9.69 14.96 5.93
C VAL A 39 -10.70 13.95 5.40
N ILE A 40 -11.58 14.37 4.47
CA ILE A 40 -12.58 13.48 3.85
C ILE A 40 -11.91 12.29 3.17
N SER A 41 -10.84 12.52 2.40
CA SER A 41 -10.09 11.45 1.75
C SER A 41 -9.56 10.42 2.75
N ASN A 42 -8.96 10.88 3.86
CA ASN A 42 -8.46 9.99 4.91
C ASN A 42 -9.58 9.21 5.60
N LEU A 43 -10.73 9.85 5.84
CA LEU A 43 -11.91 9.17 6.38
C LEU A 43 -12.41 8.08 5.44
N ILE A 44 -12.43 8.34 4.13
CA ILE A 44 -12.82 7.34 3.12
C ILE A 44 -11.84 6.16 3.14
N ILE A 45 -10.52 6.42 3.15
CA ILE A 45 -9.50 5.36 3.19
C ILE A 45 -9.66 4.48 4.42
N ILE A 46 -9.79 5.09 5.61
CA ILE A 46 -9.99 4.36 6.87
C ILE A 46 -11.30 3.56 6.82
N SER A 47 -12.38 4.12 6.27
CA SER A 47 -13.66 3.42 6.14
C SER A 47 -13.54 2.19 5.24
N ILE A 48 -12.84 2.30 4.11
CA ILE A 48 -12.57 1.18 3.20
C ILE A 48 -11.78 0.10 3.93
N TYR A 49 -10.69 0.47 4.63
CA TYR A 49 -9.86 -0.48 5.36
C TYR A 49 -10.63 -1.16 6.50
N ALA A 50 -11.46 -0.42 7.23
CA ALA A 50 -12.29 -0.98 8.30
C ALA A 50 -13.27 -2.02 7.76
N TYR A 51 -13.94 -1.70 6.65
CA TYR A 51 -14.87 -2.62 6.01
C TYR A 51 -14.16 -3.87 5.46
N VAL A 52 -13.01 -3.72 4.80
CA VAL A 52 -12.23 -4.85 4.28
C VAL A 52 -11.70 -5.73 5.40
N HIS A 53 -11.19 -5.15 6.48
CA HIS A 53 -10.75 -5.90 7.66
C HIS A 53 -11.93 -6.69 8.26
N PHE A 54 -13.10 -6.07 8.40
CA PHE A 54 -14.31 -6.76 8.83
C PHE A 54 -14.68 -7.94 7.92
N ARG A 55 -14.59 -7.77 6.60
CA ARG A 55 -14.84 -8.84 5.62
C ARG A 55 -13.84 -10.01 5.76
N ILE A 56 -12.55 -9.71 5.93
CA ILE A 56 -11.50 -10.71 6.17
C ILE A 56 -11.81 -11.52 7.43
N SER A 57 -12.05 -10.83 8.55
CA SER A 57 -12.35 -11.46 9.84
C SER A 57 -13.63 -12.27 9.82
N LYS A 58 -14.65 -11.82 9.08
CA LYS A 58 -15.91 -12.55 8.90
C LYS A 58 -15.72 -13.81 8.05
N LYS A 59 -14.90 -13.75 6.98
CA LYS A 59 -14.65 -14.90 6.11
C LYS A 59 -13.81 -15.97 6.81
N LYS A 60 -12.83 -15.56 7.63
CA LYS A 60 -11.94 -16.45 8.41
C LYS A 60 -11.39 -17.62 7.58
N ASP A 61 -10.75 -17.28 6.45
CA ASP A 61 -10.19 -18.23 5.50
C ASP A 61 -8.93 -18.92 6.08
N LEU A 62 -9.07 -20.16 6.54
CA LEU A 62 -8.00 -20.94 7.18
C LEU A 62 -7.17 -21.76 6.19
N THR A 63 -7.28 -21.51 4.89
CA THR A 63 -6.46 -22.20 3.89
C THR A 63 -4.98 -21.89 4.11
N THR A 64 -4.16 -22.95 4.14
CA THR A 64 -2.73 -22.87 4.43
C THR A 64 -1.98 -22.17 3.30
N LEU A 65 -1.17 -21.20 3.67
CA LEU A 65 -0.28 -20.44 2.79
C LEU A 65 1.16 -20.67 3.25
N LYS A 66 2.01 -21.11 2.32
CA LYS A 66 3.45 -21.20 2.53
C LYS A 66 4.15 -20.23 1.59
N TYR A 67 5.00 -19.37 2.13
CA TYR A 67 5.82 -18.46 1.33
C TYR A 67 7.13 -18.16 2.04
N ILE A 68 8.11 -17.69 1.27
CA ILE A 68 9.39 -17.24 1.82
C ILE A 68 9.26 -15.74 2.04
N ASP A 69 9.40 -15.31 3.29
CA ASP A 69 9.52 -13.89 3.59
C ASP A 69 10.95 -13.45 3.29
N THR A 70 11.10 -12.60 2.28
CA THR A 70 12.40 -11.99 1.97
C THR A 70 12.51 -10.68 2.74
N PRO A 71 13.53 -10.54 3.60
CA PRO A 71 13.68 -9.36 4.41
C PRO A 71 13.84 -8.09 3.57
N PRO A 72 13.53 -6.91 4.13
CA PRO A 72 13.76 -5.63 3.47
C PRO A 72 15.21 -5.50 2.99
N MET A 73 15.39 -4.99 1.77
CA MET A 73 16.71 -4.75 1.18
C MET A 73 17.62 -3.99 2.16
N GLY A 74 18.76 -4.61 2.53
CA GLY A 74 19.71 -4.07 3.51
C GLY A 74 19.62 -4.68 4.91
N SER A 75 18.67 -5.58 5.17
CA SER A 75 18.65 -6.41 6.38
C SER A 75 19.59 -7.62 6.25
N ALA A 76 20.25 -7.98 7.35
CA ALA A 76 21.10 -9.17 7.45
C ALA A 76 20.29 -10.45 7.78
N GLU A 77 18.97 -10.37 7.83
CA GLU A 77 18.10 -11.50 8.13
C GLU A 77 18.08 -12.51 6.97
N GLU A 78 18.11 -13.80 7.29
CA GLU A 78 17.97 -14.86 6.28
C GLU A 78 16.49 -15.00 5.85
N PRO A 79 16.21 -15.33 4.57
CA PRO A 79 14.85 -15.61 4.12
C PRO A 79 14.19 -16.73 4.94
N LYS A 80 13.03 -16.48 5.53
CA LYS A 80 12.32 -17.44 6.39
C LYS A 80 11.12 -18.04 5.68
N LEU A 81 10.97 -19.37 5.76
CA LEU A 81 9.75 -20.05 5.30
C LEU A 81 8.63 -19.81 6.31
N ILE A 82 7.66 -19.00 5.94
CA ILE A 82 6.47 -18.73 6.74
C ILE A 82 5.36 -19.69 6.29
N THR A 83 4.84 -20.47 7.23
CA THR A 83 3.58 -21.21 7.08
C THR A 83 2.51 -20.46 7.86
N THR A 84 1.50 -19.96 7.18
CA THR A 84 0.40 -19.18 7.76
C THR A 84 -0.93 -19.59 7.13
N THR A 85 -2.01 -18.87 7.44
CA THR A 85 -3.30 -19.00 6.76
C THR A 85 -3.58 -17.76 5.93
N HIS A 86 -4.44 -17.85 4.91
CA HIS A 86 -4.90 -16.67 4.17
C HIS A 86 -5.47 -15.60 5.09
N HIS A 87 -6.26 -15.97 6.10
CA HIS A 87 -6.78 -15.02 7.10
C HIS A 87 -5.66 -14.30 7.86
N ALA A 88 -4.70 -15.03 8.42
CA ALA A 88 -3.62 -14.43 9.20
C ALA A 88 -2.70 -13.54 8.35
N TYR A 89 -2.45 -13.95 7.10
CA TYR A 89 -1.73 -13.15 6.12
C TYR A 89 -2.47 -11.83 5.84
N ASP A 90 -3.76 -11.90 5.48
CA ASP A 90 -4.55 -10.71 5.12
C ASP A 90 -4.69 -9.74 6.31
N VAL A 91 -4.89 -10.25 7.53
CA VAL A 91 -4.90 -9.41 8.74
C VAL A 91 -3.56 -8.70 8.93
N THR A 92 -2.44 -9.35 8.62
CA THR A 92 -1.10 -8.74 8.70
C THR A 92 -0.92 -7.65 7.65
N GLN A 93 -1.40 -7.88 6.42
CA GLN A 93 -1.42 -6.86 5.36
C GLN A 93 -2.27 -5.65 5.77
N MET A 94 -3.45 -5.88 6.36
CA MET A 94 -4.30 -4.79 6.87
C MET A 94 -3.60 -3.97 7.95
N LYS A 95 -2.91 -4.62 8.91
CA LYS A 95 -2.11 -3.91 9.93
C LYS A 95 -1.03 -3.03 9.29
N ALA A 96 -0.36 -3.53 8.26
CA ALA A 96 0.63 -2.73 7.53
C ALA A 96 0.00 -1.51 6.84
N LEU A 97 -1.17 -1.67 6.22
CA LEU A 97 -1.93 -0.57 5.61
C LEU A 97 -2.35 0.49 6.62
N TYR A 98 -2.87 0.09 7.79
CA TYR A 98 -3.21 1.03 8.86
C TYR A 98 -1.98 1.79 9.38
N LYS A 99 -0.87 1.07 9.60
CA LYS A 99 0.38 1.69 10.06
C LYS A 99 0.88 2.71 9.03
N ALA A 100 0.89 2.35 7.74
CA ALA A 100 1.28 3.25 6.66
C ALA A 100 0.37 4.50 6.61
N GLN A 101 -0.95 4.32 6.76
CA GLN A 101 -1.90 5.43 6.78
C GLN A 101 -1.65 6.37 7.96
N LEU A 102 -1.49 5.84 9.17
CA LEU A 102 -1.23 6.63 10.38
C LEU A 102 0.10 7.39 10.28
N MET A 103 1.15 6.75 9.78
CA MET A 103 2.43 7.42 9.53
C MET A 103 2.29 8.52 8.48
N GLY A 104 1.55 8.29 7.40
CA GLY A 104 1.30 9.28 6.36
C GLY A 104 0.54 10.51 6.89
N VAL A 105 -0.54 10.28 7.65
CA VAL A 105 -1.32 11.36 8.28
C VAL A 105 -0.50 12.11 9.32
N GLY A 106 0.25 11.41 10.17
CA GLY A 106 1.11 12.03 11.17
C GLY A 106 2.19 12.90 10.55
N MET A 107 2.88 12.39 9.52
CA MET A 107 3.87 13.17 8.77
C MET A 107 3.24 14.41 8.12
N MET A 108 2.07 14.24 7.47
CA MET A 108 1.36 15.36 6.85
C MET A 108 0.87 16.39 7.86
N ALA A 109 0.44 15.97 9.05
CA ALA A 109 0.05 16.88 10.12
C ALA A 109 1.25 17.76 10.55
N VAL A 110 2.43 17.17 10.73
CA VAL A 110 3.65 17.94 11.05
C VAL A 110 4.01 18.89 9.90
N MET A 111 4.06 18.40 8.65
CA MET A 111 4.42 19.22 7.49
C MET A 111 3.45 20.40 7.27
N HIS A 112 2.15 20.17 7.46
CA HIS A 112 1.15 21.20 7.20
C HIS A 112 0.95 22.15 8.38
N LEU A 113 0.92 21.65 9.62
CA LEU A 113 0.67 22.49 10.80
C LEU A 113 1.94 23.21 11.28
N TYR A 114 3.09 22.53 11.28
CA TYR A 114 4.36 23.11 11.75
C TYR A 114 5.10 23.83 10.62
N PHE A 115 5.35 23.16 9.49
CA PHE A 115 6.12 23.72 8.38
C PHE A 115 5.28 24.55 7.40
N LYS A 116 3.95 24.66 7.61
CA LYS A 116 3.01 25.37 6.73
C LYS A 116 3.10 24.92 5.26
N TYR A 117 3.51 23.67 5.04
CA TYR A 117 3.71 23.13 3.69
C TYR A 117 2.39 22.58 3.13
N THR A 118 1.70 23.42 2.36
CA THR A 118 0.33 23.18 1.87
C THR A 118 0.28 22.45 0.53
N ASN A 119 1.30 22.62 -0.33
CA ASN A 119 1.34 22.05 -1.68
C ASN A 119 1.10 20.52 -1.73
N PRO A 120 1.65 19.70 -0.80
CA PRO A 120 1.42 18.26 -0.85
C PRO A 120 0.00 17.84 -0.46
N LEU A 121 -0.80 18.69 0.19
CA LEU A 121 -2.13 18.29 0.68
C LEU A 121 -3.06 17.82 -0.44
N ILE A 122 -3.00 18.44 -1.62
CA ILE A 122 -3.84 18.00 -2.74
C ILE A 122 -3.37 16.65 -3.28
N ILE A 123 -2.06 16.47 -3.45
CA ILE A 123 -1.53 15.20 -3.95
C ILE A 123 -1.83 14.07 -2.95
N GLN A 124 -1.69 14.36 -1.66
CA GLN A 124 -1.93 13.43 -0.56
C GLN A 124 -3.42 13.18 -0.29
N SER A 125 -4.34 13.99 -0.82
CA SER A 125 -5.77 13.68 -0.77
C SER A 125 -6.20 12.75 -1.91
N ILE A 126 -5.41 12.61 -2.98
CA ILE A 126 -5.78 11.83 -4.17
C ILE A 126 -5.00 10.52 -4.26
N ILE A 127 -3.66 10.57 -4.19
CA ILE A 127 -2.82 9.38 -4.44
C ILE A 127 -3.05 8.27 -3.41
N PRO A 128 -3.08 8.54 -2.09
CA PRO A 128 -3.38 7.51 -1.10
C PRO A 128 -4.79 6.90 -1.28
N LEU A 129 -5.76 7.71 -1.70
CA LEU A 129 -7.12 7.23 -1.96
C LEU A 129 -7.16 6.28 -3.17
N LYS A 130 -6.46 6.63 -4.25
CA LYS A 130 -6.27 5.75 -5.41
C LYS A 130 -5.57 4.46 -4.99
N GLY A 131 -4.48 4.55 -4.23
CA GLY A 131 -3.74 3.40 -3.72
C GLY A 131 -4.60 2.48 -2.85
N ALA A 132 -5.47 3.05 -2.01
CA ALA A 132 -6.41 2.28 -1.21
C ALA A 132 -7.40 1.50 -2.10
N LEU A 133 -7.96 2.13 -3.14
CA LEU A 133 -8.91 1.49 -4.06
C LEU A 133 -8.25 0.42 -4.95
N GLU A 134 -6.98 0.59 -5.32
CA GLU A 134 -6.25 -0.35 -6.16
C GLU A 134 -5.53 -1.46 -5.36
N GLY A 135 -5.55 -1.39 -4.04
CA GLY A 135 -4.85 -2.35 -3.17
C GLY A 135 -5.39 -3.77 -3.30
N SER A 136 -4.49 -4.76 -3.21
CA SER A 136 -4.82 -6.19 -3.38
C SER A 136 -5.93 -6.67 -2.44
N GLU A 137 -5.89 -6.24 -1.17
CA GLU A 137 -6.92 -6.58 -0.18
C GLU A 137 -8.30 -6.03 -0.55
N VAL A 138 -8.33 -4.78 -1.02
CA VAL A 138 -9.57 -4.12 -1.43
C VAL A 138 -10.11 -4.78 -2.71
N ALA A 139 -9.23 -5.08 -3.68
CA ALA A 139 -9.58 -5.81 -4.89
C ALA A 139 -10.26 -7.16 -4.58
N ILE A 140 -9.76 -7.93 -3.63
CA ILE A 140 -10.28 -9.25 -3.30
C ILE A 140 -11.55 -9.16 -2.44
N HIS A 141 -11.54 -8.35 -1.37
CA HIS A 141 -12.58 -8.41 -0.33
C HIS A 141 -13.68 -7.36 -0.48
N LEU A 142 -13.41 -6.21 -1.11
CA LEU A 142 -14.41 -5.21 -1.44
C LEU A 142 -14.97 -5.44 -2.85
N PHE A 143 -14.11 -5.61 -3.85
CA PHE A 143 -14.53 -5.78 -5.25
C PHE A 143 -14.75 -7.23 -5.68
N GLY A 144 -14.48 -8.22 -4.81
CA GLY A 144 -14.75 -9.63 -5.08
C GLY A 144 -13.90 -10.24 -6.19
N LYS A 145 -12.77 -9.62 -6.55
CA LYS A 145 -11.90 -10.14 -7.61
C LYS A 145 -11.28 -11.47 -7.18
N PRO A 146 -11.14 -12.45 -8.10
CA PRO A 146 -10.53 -13.74 -7.76
C PRO A 146 -9.05 -13.56 -7.40
N ALA A 147 -8.59 -14.28 -6.38
CA ALA A 147 -7.20 -14.24 -5.89
C ALA A 147 -6.25 -15.04 -6.79
N VAL A 148 -6.16 -14.64 -8.05
CA VAL A 148 -5.33 -15.26 -9.11
C VAL A 148 -4.42 -14.22 -9.75
N GLY A 149 -3.37 -14.67 -10.44
CA GLY A 149 -2.41 -13.77 -11.09
C GLY A 149 -1.74 -12.84 -10.08
N GLU A 150 -1.87 -11.52 -10.27
CA GLU A 150 -1.29 -10.49 -9.39
C GLU A 150 -1.99 -10.39 -8.01
N LEU A 151 -3.22 -10.88 -7.90
CA LEU A 151 -3.99 -10.95 -6.65
C LEU A 151 -3.78 -12.27 -5.91
N LYS A 152 -2.84 -13.12 -6.36
CA LYS A 152 -2.48 -14.34 -5.64
C LYS A 152 -1.61 -13.98 -4.45
N ARG A 153 -1.92 -14.55 -3.28
CA ARG A 153 -1.09 -14.44 -2.07
C ARG A 153 0.19 -15.29 -2.20
N PRO A 154 1.33 -14.85 -1.64
CA PRO A 154 1.57 -13.51 -1.07
C PRO A 154 1.55 -12.44 -2.18
N PHE A 155 1.02 -11.26 -1.87
CA PHE A 155 0.97 -10.17 -2.83
C PHE A 155 2.37 -9.68 -3.16
N LYS A 156 2.58 -9.30 -4.42
CA LYS A 156 3.77 -8.54 -4.79
C LYS A 156 3.74 -7.21 -4.04
N ALA A 157 4.84 -6.85 -3.40
CA ALA A 157 4.97 -5.55 -2.76
C ALA A 157 4.68 -4.46 -3.81
N PRO A 158 3.70 -3.57 -3.57
CA PRO A 158 3.49 -2.46 -4.48
C PRO A 158 4.78 -1.62 -4.51
N PRO A 159 5.16 -1.06 -5.68
CA PRO A 159 6.28 -0.13 -5.74
C PRO A 159 6.03 0.98 -4.71
N GLY A 160 6.92 1.10 -3.72
CA GLY A 160 6.72 2.04 -2.62
C GLY A 160 6.52 3.46 -3.14
N LEU A 161 5.58 4.20 -2.56
CA LEU A 161 5.35 5.61 -2.91
C LEU A 161 6.65 6.43 -2.75
N LEU A 162 7.46 6.12 -1.73
CA LEU A 162 8.78 6.72 -1.52
C LEU A 162 9.76 6.35 -2.65
N SER A 163 9.75 5.10 -3.12
CA SER A 163 10.52 4.66 -4.28
C SER A 163 10.08 5.35 -5.56
N SER A 164 8.78 5.64 -5.71
CA SER A 164 8.27 6.37 -6.87
C SER A 164 8.55 7.88 -6.84
N LEU A 165 8.69 8.46 -5.65
CA LEU A 165 9.13 9.85 -5.46
C LEU A 165 10.65 10.02 -5.60
N GLN A 166 11.42 8.93 -5.48
CA GLN A 166 12.89 8.90 -5.52
C GLN A 166 13.47 8.10 -6.71
N GLY A 167 12.64 7.70 -7.69
CA GLY A 167 13.11 7.09 -8.94
C GLY A 167 13.61 5.64 -8.87
N GLY A 168 13.10 4.80 -7.96
CA GLY A 168 13.56 3.42 -7.76
C GLY A 168 12.70 2.33 -8.44
N ALA A 169 13.35 1.42 -9.17
CA ALA A 169 12.75 0.28 -9.86
C ALA A 169 12.16 -0.79 -8.90
N ALA A 170 11.08 -1.46 -9.34
CA ALA A 170 10.44 -2.56 -8.60
C ALA A 170 11.01 -3.93 -9.02
N GLN A 171 11.26 -4.81 -8.05
CA GLN A 171 11.72 -6.19 -8.27
C GLN A 171 10.53 -7.18 -8.29
N VAL A 172 10.56 -8.12 -9.24
CA VAL A 172 9.63 -9.25 -9.36
C VAL A 172 10.37 -10.53 -8.95
N GLN A 173 9.83 -11.31 -8.02
CA GLN A 173 10.33 -12.66 -7.70
C GLN A 173 9.70 -13.71 -8.64
N ASP A 174 10.55 -14.57 -9.20
CA ASP A 174 10.17 -15.64 -10.14
C ASP A 174 10.20 -17.04 -9.51
N LYS A 175 9.35 -17.94 -10.03
CA LYS A 175 9.18 -19.34 -9.60
C LYS A 175 10.48 -20.14 -9.46
N LYS A 176 11.50 -19.84 -10.26
CA LYS A 176 12.81 -20.53 -10.19
C LYS A 176 13.54 -20.31 -8.87
N SER A 177 13.32 -19.18 -8.21
CA SER A 177 13.90 -18.87 -6.90
C SER A 177 13.24 -19.66 -5.77
N ILE A 178 11.98 -20.09 -5.96
CA ILE A 178 11.21 -20.86 -4.98
C ILE A 178 11.64 -22.33 -4.97
N GLU A 179 11.81 -22.94 -6.14
CA GLU A 179 12.23 -24.35 -6.27
C GLU A 179 13.68 -24.59 -5.80
N ALA A 180 14.56 -23.58 -5.95
CA ALA A 180 15.94 -23.63 -5.45
C ALA A 180 16.03 -23.65 -3.91
N ALA A 181 15.06 -23.01 -3.23
CA ALA A 181 15.00 -22.96 -1.77
C ALA A 181 14.37 -24.24 -1.17
N GLU A 182 13.47 -24.92 -1.88
CA GLU A 182 12.93 -26.22 -1.43
C GLU A 182 13.98 -27.34 -1.51
N LYS A 183 14.88 -27.29 -2.51
CA LYS A 183 15.93 -28.29 -2.71
C LYS A 183 17.08 -28.20 -1.70
N SER A 184 17.23 -27.07 -1.00
CA SER A 184 18.30 -26.86 0.00
C SER A 184 17.91 -27.25 1.44
N GLY A 185 16.72 -27.83 1.67
CA GLY A 185 16.45 -28.63 2.87
C GLY A 185 16.44 -27.89 4.21
N ARG A 186 15.97 -26.63 4.28
CA ARG A 186 15.86 -25.84 5.54
C ARG A 186 14.42 -25.57 5.95
N GLY A 187 13.54 -26.55 5.79
CA GLY A 187 12.16 -26.49 6.25
C GLY A 187 12.05 -26.86 7.72
N GLY A 188 11.82 -25.89 8.60
CA GLY A 188 11.37 -26.18 9.96
C GLY A 188 11.63 -25.07 10.97
N ALA A 189 10.69 -24.14 11.10
CA ALA A 189 10.40 -23.52 12.39
C ALA A 189 8.91 -23.18 12.43
N LYS A 190 8.15 -23.96 13.20
CA LYS A 190 6.83 -23.56 13.69
C LYS A 190 7.09 -22.53 14.79
N GLU A 191 6.45 -21.37 14.73
CA GLU A 191 6.34 -20.50 15.91
C GLU A 191 4.85 -20.35 16.23
N GLU A 192 4.56 -20.59 17.52
CA GLU A 192 3.26 -20.46 18.21
C GLU A 192 2.78 -19.01 18.29
#